data_AF-A0A969P2D6-F1
#
_entry.id   AF-A0A969P2D6-F1
#
_cell.length_a   1.000
_cell.length_b   1.000
_cell.length_c   1.000
_cell.angle_alpha   90.00
_cell.angle_beta   90.00
_cell.angle_gamma   90.00
#
_symmetry.space_group_name_H-M   'P 1'
#
loop_
_entity.id
_entity.type
_entity.pdbx_description
1 polymer ?
#
loop_
_entity_poly.entity_id
_entity_poly.type
_entity_poly.pdbx_seq_one_letter_code
_entity_poly.pdbx_strand_id
1 'polypeptide(L)'
;MQASGLDRLLIIVQYTSLGIAALEGAAALVAWSLPLAGLVLSPSLPLALRPLLLWAGVPFIVMSFVLEVPNTHYYAMNAAAALLIAVALGQLVGWLAARRLGVLLTPVLSAAGIALLAVSLPYLYLLYVQQWPEYQRSFPAARPDLYRTSTGDSLPDGGYFGFPHRDGWKVIGELYQQAQLQGSYSSNQKERMTGWYTRGALRCDEQPDYLLLARGQSYLVPTDYYLLGYVLVDGRRMLDLYRRGAVVGPLQAWSLDDTEHLFDNTDVPHFPLQRPLDAIAPQYPLDAHWSGGVRLRGYDLDRAVLQPGQMATLLLSWQLREPVDPLQQDDLVVQLLNASGVAVGQVQAVCDAPAPGSWTATGINETPFQMTLPDDLPPGAYTLQVGLRHRSSGAWRPLASGAATLPLTTLTVAPAPPLP
;
A
#
# COMPACT_ATOMS: atom_id res chain seq x y z
N MET A 1 -7.83 -32.59 31.67
CA MET A 1 -8.53 -33.72 31.03
C MET A 1 -7.70 -34.20 29.86
N GLN A 2 -7.68 -35.51 29.63
CA GLN A 2 -6.67 -36.27 28.90
C GLN A 2 -6.48 -35.82 27.45
N ALA A 3 -5.25 -35.45 27.10
CA ALA A 3 -4.84 -35.20 25.72
C ALA A 3 -4.96 -36.50 24.90
N SER A 4 -5.75 -36.44 23.84
CA SER A 4 -5.93 -37.55 22.90
C SER A 4 -4.67 -37.73 22.04
N GLY A 5 -4.39 -38.96 21.60
CA GLY A 5 -3.12 -39.36 20.95
C GLY A 5 -2.72 -38.63 19.66
N LEU A 6 -3.52 -37.67 19.18
CA LEU A 6 -3.20 -36.81 18.03
C LEU A 6 -2.40 -35.54 18.39
N ASP A 7 -2.42 -35.11 19.66
CA ASP A 7 -1.56 -34.01 20.13
C ASP A 7 -0.06 -34.39 20.14
N ARG A 8 0.24 -35.70 20.09
CA ARG A 8 1.61 -36.18 20.03
C ARG A 8 2.25 -36.06 18.64
N LEU A 9 1.49 -35.86 17.56
CA LEU A 9 2.08 -35.77 16.22
C LEU A 9 2.52 -34.34 15.85
N LEU A 10 1.83 -33.32 16.35
CA LEU A 10 2.25 -31.91 16.21
C LEU A 10 3.35 -31.52 17.19
N ILE A 11 3.45 -32.24 18.32
CA ILE A 11 4.59 -32.18 19.22
C ILE A 11 5.84 -32.84 18.59
N ILE A 12 5.72 -33.74 17.60
CA ILE A 12 6.91 -34.33 16.94
C ILE A 12 7.70 -33.31 16.13
N VAL A 13 7.09 -32.30 15.49
CA VAL A 13 7.85 -31.22 14.84
C VAL A 13 8.55 -30.33 15.88
N GLN A 14 7.95 -30.21 17.07
CA GLN A 14 8.54 -29.48 18.20
C GLN A 14 9.55 -30.34 19.00
N TYR A 15 9.57 -31.67 18.85
CA TYR A 15 10.46 -32.63 19.53
C TYR A 15 11.53 -33.27 18.62
N THR A 16 11.48 -33.13 17.30
CA THR A 16 12.67 -33.36 16.45
C THR A 16 13.78 -32.34 16.75
N SER A 17 13.45 -31.29 17.51
CA SER A 17 14.40 -30.38 18.14
C SER A 17 15.21 -31.03 19.28
N LEU A 18 14.77 -32.13 19.90
CA LEU A 18 15.38 -32.65 21.14
C LEU A 18 16.60 -33.59 20.95
N GLY A 19 17.12 -33.70 19.73
CA GLY A 19 18.47 -34.21 19.47
C GLY A 19 19.37 -33.24 18.69
N ILE A 20 18.80 -32.14 18.18
CA ILE A 20 19.49 -31.15 17.33
C ILE A 20 19.68 -29.82 18.09
N ALA A 21 18.89 -29.56 19.14
CA ALA A 21 19.05 -28.45 20.08
C ALA A 21 20.33 -28.53 20.93
N ALA A 22 21.12 -29.62 20.82
CA ALA A 22 22.43 -29.72 21.46
C ALA A 22 23.55 -29.05 20.65
N LEU A 23 23.29 -28.61 19.42
CA LEU A 23 24.25 -27.88 18.60
C LEU A 23 23.92 -26.38 18.67
N GLU A 24 24.57 -25.66 19.58
CA GLU A 24 24.45 -24.20 19.63
C GLU A 24 25.04 -23.55 18.37
N GLY A 25 24.32 -22.56 17.82
CA GLY A 25 24.81 -21.64 16.79
C GLY A 25 25.49 -22.30 15.59
N ALA A 26 26.77 -21.99 15.40
CA ALA A 26 27.57 -22.36 14.22
C ALA A 26 27.62 -23.88 13.97
N ALA A 27 27.46 -24.72 14.99
CA ALA A 27 27.53 -26.16 14.84
C ALA A 27 26.28 -26.75 14.15
N ALA A 28 25.08 -26.22 14.45
CA ALA A 28 23.85 -26.58 13.74
C ALA A 28 23.89 -26.07 12.29
N LEU A 29 24.39 -24.84 12.10
CA LEU A 29 24.58 -24.26 10.77
C LEU A 29 25.47 -25.18 9.90
N VAL A 30 26.62 -25.61 10.41
CA VAL A 30 27.53 -26.51 9.70
C VAL A 30 26.91 -27.90 9.47
N ALA A 31 26.21 -28.45 10.46
CA ALA A 31 25.56 -29.76 10.38
C ALA A 31 24.48 -29.82 9.29
N TRP A 32 23.83 -28.71 8.96
CA TRP A 32 22.84 -28.64 7.88
C TRP A 32 23.42 -28.15 6.55
N SER A 33 24.42 -27.26 6.59
CA SER A 33 25.03 -26.68 5.39
C SER A 33 25.92 -27.67 4.64
N LEU A 34 26.72 -28.48 5.35
CA LEU A 34 27.64 -29.43 4.71
C LEU A 34 26.92 -30.56 3.97
N PRO A 35 25.89 -31.23 4.53
CA PRO A 35 25.14 -32.23 3.79
C PRO A 35 24.40 -31.63 2.60
N LEU A 36 23.84 -30.43 2.73
CA LEU A 36 23.18 -29.75 1.62
C LEU A 36 24.19 -29.46 0.49
N ALA A 37 25.37 -28.93 0.82
CA ALA A 37 26.43 -28.70 -0.15
C ALA A 37 26.89 -30.01 -0.82
N GLY A 38 27.11 -31.07 -0.03
CA GLY A 38 27.46 -32.40 -0.55
C GLY A 38 26.40 -32.98 -1.48
N LEU A 39 25.12 -32.84 -1.13
CA LEU A 39 24.00 -33.30 -1.94
C LEU A 39 23.90 -32.51 -3.26
N VAL A 40 24.03 -31.18 -3.21
CA VAL A 40 23.98 -30.30 -4.40
C VAL A 40 25.16 -30.54 -5.34
N LEU A 41 26.35 -30.79 -4.78
CA LEU A 41 27.57 -31.10 -5.54
C LEU A 41 27.62 -32.54 -6.02
N SER A 42 26.73 -33.42 -5.54
CA SER A 42 26.71 -34.82 -5.93
C SER A 42 26.46 -34.96 -7.44
N PRO A 43 27.30 -35.73 -8.16
CA PRO A 43 27.10 -35.98 -9.59
C PRO A 43 25.85 -36.83 -9.86
N SER A 44 25.35 -37.57 -8.85
CA SER A 44 24.13 -38.38 -8.97
C SER A 44 22.84 -37.58 -8.85
N LEU A 45 22.90 -36.34 -8.36
CA LEU A 45 21.72 -35.49 -8.21
C LEU A 45 21.38 -34.83 -9.56
N PRO A 46 20.17 -35.05 -10.12
CA PRO A 46 19.74 -34.43 -11.36
C PRO A 46 19.88 -32.90 -11.32
N LEU A 47 20.36 -32.33 -12.42
CA LEU A 47 20.61 -30.88 -12.52
C LEU A 47 19.37 -30.05 -12.17
N ALA A 48 18.17 -30.52 -12.54
CA ALA A 48 16.90 -29.86 -12.25
C ALA A 48 16.53 -29.81 -10.76
N LEU A 49 17.04 -30.71 -9.92
CA LEU A 49 16.73 -30.73 -8.48
C LEU A 49 17.65 -29.84 -7.65
N ARG A 50 18.85 -29.55 -8.16
CA ARG A 50 19.81 -28.64 -7.50
C ARG A 50 19.23 -27.26 -7.19
N PRO A 51 18.58 -26.54 -8.11
CA PRO A 51 18.00 -25.23 -7.80
C PRO A 51 16.87 -25.33 -6.78
N LEU A 52 16.05 -26.39 -6.79
CA LEU A 52 15.00 -26.60 -5.80
C LEU A 52 15.58 -26.85 -4.40
N LEU A 53 16.65 -27.62 -4.30
CA LEU A 53 17.35 -27.88 -3.04
C LEU A 53 18.03 -26.63 -2.49
N LEU A 54 18.63 -25.80 -3.35
CA LEU A 54 19.17 -24.52 -2.93
C LEU A 54 18.07 -23.54 -2.51
N TRP A 55 16.97 -23.47 -3.27
CA TRP A 55 15.83 -22.60 -2.95
C TRP A 55 15.10 -23.01 -1.68
N ALA A 56 14.98 -24.31 -1.38
CA ALA A 56 14.44 -24.77 -0.10
C ALA A 56 15.47 -24.61 1.03
N GLY A 57 16.70 -25.08 0.80
CA GLY A 57 17.72 -25.26 1.82
C GLY A 57 18.40 -23.98 2.28
N VAL A 58 18.72 -23.05 1.38
CA VAL A 58 19.39 -21.79 1.76
C VAL A 58 18.49 -20.92 2.64
N PRO A 59 17.23 -20.61 2.26
CA PRO A 59 16.32 -19.91 3.16
C PRO A 59 16.05 -20.69 4.44
N PHE A 60 15.91 -22.03 4.38
CA PHE A 60 15.76 -22.84 5.60
C PHE A 60 16.91 -22.63 6.58
N ILE A 61 18.15 -22.70 6.10
CA ILE A 61 19.35 -22.53 6.92
C ILE A 61 19.41 -21.12 7.51
N VAL A 62 19.19 -20.08 6.69
CA VAL A 62 19.23 -18.68 7.14
C VAL A 62 18.12 -18.40 8.17
N MET A 63 16.89 -18.81 7.88
CA MET A 63 15.73 -18.54 8.74
C MET A 63 15.77 -19.33 10.05
N SER A 64 16.35 -20.53 10.05
CA SER A 64 16.39 -21.41 11.23
C SER A 64 17.60 -21.19 12.13
N PHE A 65 18.73 -20.73 11.58
CA PHE A 65 19.99 -20.69 12.32
C PHE A 65 20.72 -19.34 12.31
N VAL A 66 20.33 -18.40 11.43
CA VAL A 66 21.01 -17.10 11.29
C VAL A 66 20.15 -15.95 11.77
N LEU A 67 18.84 -15.97 11.49
CA LEU A 67 17.92 -14.91 11.88
C LEU A 67 17.34 -15.15 13.28
N GLU A 68 17.36 -14.10 14.09
CA GLU A 68 16.78 -14.11 15.45
C GLU A 68 15.25 -14.18 15.42
N VAL A 69 14.61 -13.39 14.53
CA VAL A 69 13.15 -13.34 14.39
C VAL A 69 12.76 -13.40 12.90
N PRO A 70 12.69 -14.60 12.31
CA PRO A 70 12.40 -14.79 10.88
C PRO A 70 10.95 -14.45 10.48
N ASN A 71 10.00 -14.39 11.43
CA ASN A 71 8.59 -14.10 11.18
C ASN A 71 8.02 -14.92 10.00
N THR A 72 7.26 -14.28 9.09
CA THR A 72 6.62 -14.91 7.94
C THR A 72 7.59 -15.25 6.80
N HIS A 73 8.87 -14.90 6.89
CA HIS A 73 9.83 -15.16 5.82
C HIS A 73 10.13 -16.66 5.63
N TYR A 74 9.76 -17.50 6.60
CA TYR A 74 9.77 -18.96 6.42
C TYR A 74 8.95 -19.42 5.21
N TYR A 75 7.91 -18.68 4.80
CA TYR A 75 7.10 -19.06 3.63
C TYR A 75 7.90 -19.09 2.32
N ALA A 76 9.06 -18.42 2.25
CA ALA A 76 9.91 -18.41 1.06
C ALA A 76 10.40 -19.80 0.62
N MET A 77 10.51 -20.76 1.55
CA MET A 77 10.96 -22.13 1.23
C MET A 77 9.80 -23.08 0.87
N ASN A 78 8.55 -22.72 1.17
CA ASN A 78 7.42 -23.66 1.11
C ASN A 78 7.15 -24.18 -0.30
N ALA A 79 7.22 -23.32 -1.32
CA ALA A 79 6.99 -23.74 -2.70
C ALA A 79 8.07 -24.73 -3.18
N ALA A 80 9.34 -24.45 -2.89
CA ALA A 80 10.45 -25.33 -3.21
C ALA A 80 10.34 -26.68 -2.48
N ALA A 81 10.04 -26.64 -1.18
CA ALA A 81 9.83 -27.82 -0.36
C ALA A 81 8.66 -28.68 -0.88
N ALA A 82 7.54 -28.06 -1.24
CA ALA A 82 6.39 -28.75 -1.82
C ALA A 82 6.75 -29.45 -3.15
N LEU A 83 7.53 -28.80 -4.01
CA LEU A 83 8.01 -29.41 -5.25
C LEU A 83 8.96 -30.58 -4.99
N LEU A 84 9.88 -30.46 -4.05
CA LEU A 84 10.77 -31.56 -3.65
C LEU A 84 9.99 -32.75 -3.09
N ILE A 85 8.99 -32.49 -2.25
CA ILE A 85 8.07 -33.52 -1.73
C ILE A 85 7.31 -34.17 -2.88
N ALA A 86 6.79 -33.39 -3.82
CA ALA A 86 6.07 -33.92 -4.99
C ALA A 86 6.96 -34.81 -5.87
N VAL A 87 8.22 -34.41 -6.10
CA VAL A 87 9.20 -35.24 -6.82
C VAL A 87 9.47 -36.55 -6.07
N ALA A 88 9.70 -36.49 -4.75
CA ALA A 88 9.96 -37.68 -3.94
C ALA A 88 8.76 -38.64 -3.94
N LEU A 89 7.54 -38.12 -3.81
CA LEU A 89 6.31 -38.91 -3.91
C LEU A 89 6.14 -39.50 -5.32
N GLY A 90 6.41 -38.74 -6.37
CA GLY A 90 6.37 -39.23 -7.75
C GLY A 90 7.34 -40.38 -8.00
N GLN A 91 8.57 -40.28 -7.48
CA GLN A 91 9.57 -41.35 -7.55
C GLN A 91 9.13 -42.59 -6.77
N LEU A 92 8.58 -42.42 -5.57
CA LEU A 92 8.05 -43.52 -4.75
C LEU A 92 6.91 -44.24 -5.47
N VAL A 93 5.97 -43.50 -6.08
CA VAL A 93 4.88 -44.07 -6.88
C VAL A 93 5.41 -44.85 -8.06
N GLY A 94 6.37 -44.29 -8.82
CA GLY A 94 7.00 -44.99 -9.94
C GLY A 94 7.70 -46.28 -9.51
N TRP A 95 8.42 -46.25 -8.39
CA TRP A 95 9.10 -47.41 -7.83
C TRP A 95 8.11 -48.50 -7.36
N LEU A 96 7.00 -48.12 -6.72
CA LEU A 96 5.94 -49.05 -6.32
C LEU A 96 5.16 -49.60 -7.51
N ALA A 97 4.93 -48.80 -8.54
CA ALA A 97 4.31 -49.22 -9.80
C ALA A 97 5.14 -50.29 -10.52
N ALA A 98 6.46 -50.13 -10.56
CA ALA A 98 7.38 -51.14 -11.09
C ALA A 98 7.29 -52.49 -10.35
N ARG A 99 6.84 -52.48 -9.08
CA ARG A 99 6.61 -53.68 -8.25
C ARG A 99 5.17 -54.21 -8.32
N ARG A 100 4.35 -53.73 -9.26
CA ARG A 100 2.90 -54.01 -9.41
C ARG A 100 2.04 -53.61 -8.21
N LEU A 101 2.59 -52.85 -7.26
CA LEU A 101 1.85 -52.30 -6.12
C LEU A 101 1.25 -50.91 -6.43
N GLY A 102 1.75 -50.24 -7.48
CA GLY A 102 1.31 -48.88 -7.83
C GLY A 102 -0.15 -48.77 -8.28
N VAL A 103 -0.72 -49.79 -8.92
CA VAL A 103 -2.13 -49.78 -9.36
C VAL A 103 -3.11 -49.63 -8.19
N LEU A 104 -2.71 -50.11 -7.00
CA LEU A 104 -3.50 -49.97 -5.77
C LEU A 104 -3.21 -48.65 -5.04
N LEU A 105 -2.02 -48.08 -5.19
CA LEU A 105 -1.55 -46.96 -4.38
C LEU A 105 -1.76 -45.59 -5.04
N THR A 106 -1.71 -45.52 -6.38
CA THR A 106 -2.03 -44.31 -7.15
C THR A 106 -3.40 -43.74 -6.80
N PRO A 107 -4.53 -44.49 -6.81
CA PRO A 107 -5.82 -43.92 -6.46
C PRO A 107 -5.87 -43.42 -5.02
N VAL A 108 -5.16 -44.07 -4.09
CA VAL A 108 -5.07 -43.64 -2.68
C VAL A 108 -4.34 -42.32 -2.55
N LEU A 109 -3.19 -42.16 -3.20
CA LEU A 109 -2.42 -40.91 -3.18
C LEU A 109 -3.13 -39.77 -3.91
N SER A 110 -3.80 -40.07 -5.04
CA SER A 110 -4.64 -39.10 -5.74
C SER A 110 -5.82 -38.67 -4.86
N ALA A 111 -6.50 -39.61 -4.20
CA ALA A 111 -7.57 -39.30 -3.26
C ALA A 111 -7.08 -38.46 -2.07
N ALA A 112 -5.90 -38.78 -1.52
CA ALA A 112 -5.28 -38.00 -0.45
C ALA A 112 -4.94 -36.57 -0.92
N GLY A 113 -4.40 -36.41 -2.13
CA GLY A 113 -4.13 -35.09 -2.72
C GLY A 113 -5.40 -34.29 -2.98
N ILE A 114 -6.45 -34.92 -3.51
CA ILE A 114 -7.76 -34.29 -3.70
C ILE A 114 -8.36 -33.87 -2.36
N ALA A 115 -8.30 -34.73 -1.35
CA ALA A 115 -8.79 -34.41 -0.01
C ALA A 115 -8.01 -33.24 0.59
N LEU A 116 -6.69 -33.19 0.43
CA LEU A 116 -5.87 -32.07 0.87
C LEU A 116 -6.28 -30.77 0.17
N LEU A 117 -6.49 -30.79 -1.15
CA LEU A 117 -6.95 -29.62 -1.90
C LEU A 117 -8.37 -29.19 -1.50
N ALA A 118 -9.27 -30.16 -1.30
CA ALA A 118 -10.65 -29.92 -0.87
C ALA A 118 -10.74 -29.27 0.52
N VAL A 119 -9.75 -29.52 1.40
CA VAL A 119 -9.65 -28.86 2.70
C VAL A 119 -8.89 -27.53 2.59
N SER A 120 -7.82 -27.45 1.79
CA SER A 120 -6.94 -26.28 1.74
C SER A 120 -7.50 -25.13 0.92
N LEU A 121 -8.11 -25.39 -0.24
CA LEU A 121 -8.61 -24.34 -1.13
C LEU A 121 -9.76 -23.53 -0.50
N PRO A 122 -10.76 -24.14 0.16
CA PRO A 122 -11.79 -23.36 0.84
C PRO A 122 -11.23 -22.56 2.02
N TYR A 123 -10.20 -23.07 2.71
CA TYR A 123 -9.52 -22.32 3.76
C TYR A 123 -8.78 -21.10 3.20
N LEU A 124 -8.05 -21.26 2.09
CA LEU A 124 -7.38 -20.15 1.42
C LEU A 124 -8.39 -19.12 0.88
N TYR A 125 -9.52 -19.59 0.33
CA TYR A 125 -10.61 -18.71 -0.09
C TYR A 125 -11.15 -17.90 1.09
N LEU A 126 -11.45 -18.56 2.21
CA LEU A 126 -11.95 -17.94 3.44
C LEU A 126 -10.99 -16.87 3.98
N LEU A 127 -9.67 -17.11 3.93
CA LEU A 127 -8.66 -16.19 4.46
C LEU A 127 -8.35 -15.01 3.52
N TYR A 128 -8.24 -15.26 2.22
CA TYR A 128 -7.58 -14.33 1.28
C TYR A 128 -8.47 -13.82 0.15
N VAL A 129 -9.62 -14.45 -0.09
CA VAL A 129 -10.52 -14.10 -1.21
C VAL A 129 -11.85 -13.60 -0.70
N GLN A 130 -12.41 -14.25 0.32
CA GLN A 130 -13.69 -13.88 0.90
C GLN A 130 -13.58 -12.55 1.64
N GLN A 131 -14.28 -11.54 1.12
CA GLN A 131 -14.29 -10.19 1.69
C GLN A 131 -15.40 -10.02 2.75
N TRP A 132 -16.37 -10.93 2.80
CA TRP A 132 -17.48 -10.87 3.76
C TRP A 132 -18.06 -12.25 4.15
N PRO A 133 -18.34 -12.50 5.45
CA PRO A 133 -17.84 -11.75 6.60
C PRO A 133 -16.30 -11.77 6.64
N GLU A 134 -15.69 -10.68 7.10
CA GLU A 134 -14.23 -10.58 7.21
C GLU A 134 -13.69 -11.60 8.21
N TYR A 135 -12.97 -12.62 7.73
CA TYR A 135 -12.54 -13.74 8.57
C TYR A 135 -11.79 -13.32 9.83
N GLN A 136 -10.79 -12.45 9.71
CA GLN A 136 -9.96 -12.03 10.84
C GLN A 136 -10.76 -11.29 11.92
N ARG A 137 -11.65 -10.36 11.54
CA ARG A 137 -12.41 -9.52 12.49
C ARG A 137 -13.62 -10.21 13.09
N SER A 138 -14.15 -11.21 12.38
CA SER A 138 -15.28 -12.02 12.85
C SER A 138 -14.82 -13.35 13.46
N PHE A 139 -13.52 -13.58 13.59
CA PHE A 139 -12.98 -14.72 14.31
C PHE A 139 -13.38 -14.65 15.80
N PRO A 140 -13.76 -15.78 16.44
CA PRO A 140 -13.82 -17.15 15.90
C PRO A 140 -15.14 -17.48 15.17
N ALA A 141 -16.15 -16.61 15.20
CA ALA A 141 -17.49 -16.89 14.69
C ALA A 141 -17.54 -17.24 13.19
N ALA A 142 -16.64 -16.67 12.37
CA ALA A 142 -16.54 -17.01 10.95
C ALA A 142 -15.67 -18.23 10.62
N ARG A 143 -15.08 -18.90 11.62
CA ARG A 143 -14.27 -20.09 11.39
C ARG A 143 -15.13 -21.37 11.40
N PRO A 144 -15.22 -22.11 10.29
CA PRO A 144 -15.80 -23.45 10.29
C PRO A 144 -15.10 -24.38 11.28
N ASP A 145 -15.85 -25.23 11.99
CA ASP A 145 -15.29 -26.17 12.99
C ASP A 145 -14.21 -27.09 12.41
N LEU A 146 -14.28 -27.41 11.11
CA LEU A 146 -13.26 -28.18 10.39
C LEU A 146 -11.85 -27.57 10.49
N TYR A 147 -11.76 -26.25 10.62
CA TYR A 147 -10.50 -25.50 10.67
C TYR A 147 -10.08 -25.11 12.08
N ARG A 148 -10.70 -25.68 13.13
CA ARG A 148 -10.30 -25.42 14.51
C ARG A 148 -8.86 -25.89 14.74
N THR A 149 -7.99 -24.95 15.12
CA THR A 149 -6.58 -25.18 15.44
C THR A 149 -6.37 -25.40 16.94
N SER A 150 -5.15 -25.79 17.33
CA SER A 150 -4.76 -25.94 18.74
C SER A 150 -4.84 -24.64 19.54
N THR A 151 -4.82 -23.48 18.87
CA THR A 151 -5.01 -22.16 19.50
C THR A 151 -6.46 -21.89 19.90
N GLY A 152 -7.37 -22.83 19.64
CA GLY A 152 -8.77 -22.72 20.02
C GLY A 152 -9.40 -21.48 19.37
N ASP A 153 -10.12 -20.69 20.15
CA ASP A 153 -10.87 -19.54 19.67
C ASP A 153 -10.08 -18.21 19.72
N SER A 154 -8.75 -18.31 19.86
CA SER A 154 -7.83 -17.18 19.80
C SER A 154 -7.01 -17.22 18.50
N LEU A 155 -6.89 -16.06 17.86
CA LEU A 155 -5.87 -15.88 16.82
C LEU A 155 -4.48 -15.78 17.46
N PRO A 156 -3.42 -16.29 16.82
CA PRO A 156 -2.05 -16.16 17.32
C PRO A 156 -1.59 -14.71 17.40
N ASP A 157 -0.81 -14.36 18.42
CA ASP A 157 -0.19 -13.04 18.51
C ASP A 157 0.76 -12.79 17.32
N GLY A 158 0.61 -11.65 16.64
CA GLY A 158 1.46 -11.31 15.50
C GLY A 158 0.85 -10.27 14.55
N GLY A 159 1.63 -9.89 13.53
CA GLY A 159 1.16 -9.04 12.45
C GLY A 159 0.35 -9.84 11.43
N TYR A 160 -0.86 -9.37 11.13
CA TYR A 160 -1.73 -9.98 10.12
C TYR A 160 -1.57 -9.22 8.80
N PHE A 161 -1.28 -9.94 7.72
CA PHE A 161 -1.03 -9.37 6.40
C PHE A 161 -1.88 -10.06 5.34
N GLY A 162 -2.40 -9.29 4.39
CA GLY A 162 -3.10 -9.80 3.22
C GLY A 162 -4.54 -10.25 3.46
N PHE A 163 -5.11 -10.00 4.64
CA PHE A 163 -6.53 -10.25 4.88
C PHE A 163 -7.38 -9.18 4.18
N PRO A 164 -8.40 -9.57 3.40
CA PRO A 164 -9.31 -8.62 2.80
C PRO A 164 -10.16 -7.94 3.87
N HIS A 165 -10.27 -6.61 3.79
CA HIS A 165 -11.12 -5.79 4.65
C HIS A 165 -12.15 -5.05 3.81
N ARG A 166 -13.40 -5.00 4.28
CA ARG A 166 -14.51 -4.28 3.65
C ARG A 166 -14.86 -3.05 4.49
N ASP A 167 -13.87 -2.16 4.67
CA ASP A 167 -13.96 -0.98 5.55
C ASP A 167 -14.84 0.16 5.02
N GLY A 168 -15.32 0.08 3.79
CA GLY A 168 -16.14 1.12 3.16
C GLY A 168 -15.36 2.21 2.41
N TRP A 169 -14.07 2.00 2.14
CA TRP A 169 -13.22 3.00 1.45
C TRP A 169 -13.69 3.40 0.05
N LYS A 170 -14.44 2.55 -0.66
CA LYS A 170 -15.05 2.93 -1.95
C LYS A 170 -15.95 4.17 -1.81
N VAL A 171 -16.65 4.30 -0.67
CA VAL A 171 -17.47 5.49 -0.37
C VAL A 171 -16.60 6.74 -0.32
N ILE A 172 -15.45 6.68 0.37
CA ILE A 172 -14.52 7.80 0.45
C ILE A 172 -14.05 8.22 -0.95
N GLY A 173 -13.71 7.25 -1.80
CA GLY A 173 -13.33 7.50 -3.19
C GLY A 173 -14.39 8.30 -3.94
N GLU A 174 -15.65 7.87 -3.85
CA GLU A 174 -16.77 8.56 -4.49
C GLU A 174 -17.01 9.96 -3.93
N LEU A 175 -16.86 10.15 -2.61
CA LEU A 175 -16.99 11.47 -2.00
C LEU A 175 -15.94 12.46 -2.52
N TYR A 176 -14.70 12.02 -2.74
CA TYR A 176 -13.67 12.84 -3.38
C TYR A 176 -13.97 13.12 -4.85
N GLN A 177 -14.39 12.08 -5.58
CA GLN A 177 -14.73 12.19 -7.01
C GLN A 177 -15.88 13.17 -7.26
N GLN A 178 -16.88 13.17 -6.38
CA GLN A 178 -18.03 14.07 -6.44
C GLN A 178 -17.76 15.43 -5.77
N ALA A 179 -16.52 15.69 -5.35
CA ALA A 179 -16.11 16.91 -4.64
C ALA A 179 -16.89 17.20 -3.35
N GLN A 180 -17.49 16.18 -2.72
CA GLN A 180 -18.07 16.28 -1.38
C GLN A 180 -16.97 16.32 -0.30
N LEU A 181 -15.86 15.62 -0.56
CA LEU A 181 -14.60 15.80 0.16
C LEU A 181 -13.60 16.49 -0.76
N GLN A 182 -12.91 17.49 -0.22
CA GLN A 182 -11.89 18.28 -0.92
C GLN A 182 -10.75 18.58 0.05
N GLY A 183 -9.51 18.43 -0.41
CA GLY A 183 -8.32 18.62 0.41
C GLY A 183 -7.69 17.32 0.91
N SER A 184 -6.87 17.46 1.94
CA SER A 184 -5.97 16.42 2.43
C SER A 184 -6.62 15.47 3.44
N TYR A 185 -6.07 14.26 3.59
CA TYR A 185 -6.49 13.33 4.63
C TYR A 185 -5.33 12.62 5.34
N SER A 186 -5.56 12.19 6.57
CA SER A 186 -4.80 11.10 7.21
C SER A 186 -5.73 9.94 7.57
N SER A 187 -5.14 8.79 7.90
CA SER A 187 -5.86 7.59 8.27
C SER A 187 -5.01 6.66 9.15
N ASN A 188 -5.67 5.83 9.96
CA ASN A 188 -5.04 4.70 10.64
C ASN A 188 -4.67 3.54 9.68
N GLN A 189 -4.99 3.65 8.40
CA GLN A 189 -4.68 2.67 7.37
C GLN A 189 -3.48 3.09 6.51
N LYS A 190 -2.81 2.11 5.88
CA LYS A 190 -1.63 2.32 5.04
C LYS A 190 -1.97 3.15 3.80
N GLU A 191 -1.13 4.15 3.51
CA GLU A 191 -1.30 5.06 2.38
C GLU A 191 -1.46 4.35 1.04
N ARG A 192 -0.70 3.27 0.78
CA ARG A 192 -0.83 2.51 -0.48
C ARG A 192 -2.25 1.95 -0.70
N MET A 193 -2.92 1.58 0.38
CA MET A 193 -4.31 1.13 0.32
C MET A 193 -5.25 2.32 0.19
N THR A 194 -5.13 3.32 1.07
CA THR A 194 -6.07 4.44 1.08
C THR A 194 -5.97 5.27 -0.20
N GLY A 195 -4.76 5.50 -0.71
CA GLY A 195 -4.49 6.18 -1.98
C GLY A 195 -5.08 5.48 -3.20
N TRP A 196 -5.24 4.15 -3.17
CA TRP A 196 -5.95 3.42 -4.24
C TRP A 196 -7.42 3.80 -4.27
N TYR A 197 -8.07 3.80 -3.11
CA TYR A 197 -9.49 4.14 -2.98
C TYR A 197 -9.76 5.64 -3.19
N THR A 198 -8.91 6.51 -2.67
CA THR A 198 -9.07 7.96 -2.82
C THR A 198 -8.60 8.49 -4.17
N ARG A 199 -8.23 7.60 -5.11
CA ARG A 199 -7.70 7.94 -6.44
C ARG A 199 -6.51 8.91 -6.38
N GLY A 200 -5.67 8.78 -5.36
CA GLY A 200 -4.49 9.62 -5.17
C GLY A 200 -4.75 10.97 -4.50
N ALA A 201 -5.87 11.15 -3.78
CA ALA A 201 -6.04 12.33 -2.92
C ALA A 201 -4.84 12.50 -1.98
N LEU A 202 -4.52 13.75 -1.63
CA LEU A 202 -3.32 14.07 -0.86
C LEU A 202 -3.37 13.47 0.55
N ARG A 203 -2.41 12.58 0.83
CA ARG A 203 -2.12 12.11 2.19
C ARG A 203 -1.32 13.18 2.94
N CYS A 204 -1.75 13.53 4.14
CA CYS A 204 -1.14 14.54 4.99
C CYS A 204 -1.25 14.12 6.45
N ASP A 205 -0.15 13.72 7.09
CA ASP A 205 -0.22 13.28 8.49
C ASP A 205 -0.17 14.45 9.48
N GLU A 206 0.39 15.59 9.05
CA GLU A 206 0.43 16.83 9.83
C GLU A 206 -0.77 17.72 9.48
N GLN A 207 -1.71 17.80 10.41
CA GLN A 207 -2.92 18.62 10.33
C GLN A 207 -3.72 18.46 9.01
N PRO A 208 -4.20 17.25 8.66
CA PRO A 208 -5.05 17.06 7.48
C PRO A 208 -6.40 17.80 7.57
N ASP A 209 -7.07 17.93 6.44
CA ASP A 209 -8.46 18.41 6.43
C ASP A 209 -9.43 17.36 7.00
N TYR A 210 -9.14 16.07 6.75
CA TYR A 210 -9.92 14.95 7.27
C TYR A 210 -9.09 13.87 7.97
N LEU A 211 -9.65 13.27 9.02
CA LEU A 211 -9.20 11.98 9.54
C LEU A 211 -10.21 10.92 9.13
N LEU A 212 -9.75 9.96 8.34
CA LEU A 212 -10.55 8.87 7.79
C LEU A 212 -10.16 7.57 8.51
N LEU A 213 -10.96 7.15 9.47
CA LEU A 213 -10.55 6.15 10.46
C LEU A 213 -11.37 4.87 10.32
N ALA A 214 -10.76 3.81 9.80
CA ALA A 214 -11.37 2.49 9.78
C ALA A 214 -11.45 1.93 11.21
N ARG A 215 -12.60 1.36 11.60
CA ARG A 215 -12.78 0.86 12.96
C ARG A 215 -12.02 -0.46 13.18
N GLY A 216 -11.73 -0.76 14.44
CA GLY A 216 -10.98 -1.95 14.85
C GLY A 216 -9.50 -1.72 15.13
N GLN A 217 -9.00 -0.48 14.92
CA GLN A 217 -7.68 -0.06 15.37
C GLN A 217 -7.79 1.25 16.16
N SER A 218 -7.03 1.35 17.25
CA SER A 218 -7.00 2.57 18.06
C SER A 218 -6.30 3.70 17.31
N TYR A 219 -6.92 4.88 17.31
CA TYR A 219 -6.34 6.10 16.79
C TYR A 219 -6.73 7.26 17.71
N LEU A 220 -5.77 8.12 18.05
CA LEU A 220 -6.03 9.29 18.87
C LEU A 220 -6.53 10.42 17.96
N VAL A 221 -7.79 10.82 18.13
CA VAL A 221 -8.35 11.97 17.41
C VAL A 221 -7.99 13.25 18.16
N PRO A 222 -7.28 14.21 17.54
CA PRO A 222 -6.98 15.49 18.16
C PRO A 222 -8.25 16.32 18.43
N THR A 223 -8.21 17.22 19.41
CA THR A 223 -9.41 17.93 19.92
C THR A 223 -10.00 18.93 18.94
N ASP A 224 -9.26 19.34 17.93
CA ASP A 224 -9.69 20.24 16.85
C ASP A 224 -10.39 19.49 15.70
N TYR A 225 -10.58 18.18 15.79
CA TYR A 225 -11.28 17.36 14.80
C TYR A 225 -12.65 16.92 15.28
N TYR A 226 -13.68 17.22 14.49
CA TYR A 226 -15.07 16.98 14.83
C TYR A 226 -15.64 15.94 13.87
N LEU A 227 -16.47 15.02 14.40
CA LEU A 227 -17.07 13.95 13.61
C LEU A 227 -18.02 14.55 12.57
N LEU A 228 -17.67 14.37 11.29
CA LEU A 228 -18.46 14.80 10.14
C LEU A 228 -19.53 13.76 9.79
N GLY A 229 -19.17 12.49 9.83
CA GLY A 229 -20.03 11.40 9.43
C GLY A 229 -19.36 10.04 9.53
N TYR A 230 -20.02 9.03 8.98
CA TYR A 230 -19.52 7.67 8.99
C TYR A 230 -20.03 6.84 7.80
N VAL A 231 -19.29 5.79 7.48
CA VAL A 231 -19.65 4.80 6.44
C VAL A 231 -20.24 3.56 7.10
N LEU A 232 -21.39 3.16 6.58
CA LEU A 232 -22.08 1.90 6.85
C LEU A 232 -21.69 0.86 5.80
N VAL A 233 -21.37 -0.34 6.26
CA VAL A 233 -21.17 -1.53 5.42
C VAL A 233 -22.08 -2.61 5.97
N ASP A 234 -23.03 -3.08 5.15
CA ASP A 234 -24.06 -4.04 5.57
C ASP A 234 -24.78 -3.59 6.87
N GLY A 235 -25.09 -2.29 6.97
CA GLY A 235 -25.75 -1.67 8.12
C GLY A 235 -24.86 -1.44 9.36
N ARG A 236 -23.56 -1.74 9.30
CA ARG A 236 -22.61 -1.55 10.41
C ARG A 236 -21.69 -0.37 10.15
N ARG A 237 -21.50 0.49 11.14
CA ARG A 237 -20.56 1.62 11.08
C ARG A 237 -19.11 1.11 11.08
N MET A 238 -18.42 1.22 9.95
CA MET A 238 -17.08 0.65 9.72
C MET A 238 -15.97 1.69 9.55
N LEU A 239 -16.29 2.91 9.12
CA LEU A 239 -15.30 3.98 8.94
C LEU A 239 -15.87 5.32 9.39
N ASP A 240 -15.09 6.06 10.16
CA ASP A 240 -15.46 7.35 10.71
C ASP A 240 -14.71 8.46 9.98
N LEU A 241 -15.43 9.54 9.64
CA LEU A 241 -14.87 10.71 9.00
C LEU A 241 -14.91 11.87 10.00
N TYR A 242 -13.74 12.38 10.35
CA TYR A 242 -13.61 13.60 11.12
C TYR A 242 -13.09 14.70 10.21
N ARG A 243 -13.52 15.94 10.47
CA ARG A 243 -13.06 17.13 9.79
C ARG A 243 -12.35 18.05 10.79
N ARG A 244 -11.27 18.69 10.36
CA ARG A 244 -10.60 19.74 11.13
C ARG A 244 -11.50 20.99 11.22
N GLY A 245 -11.65 21.52 12.43
CA GLY A 245 -12.51 22.66 12.70
C GLY A 245 -14.00 22.30 12.81
N ALA A 246 -14.83 23.31 13.06
CA ALA A 246 -16.25 23.11 13.36
C ALA A 246 -17.01 22.46 12.18
N VAL A 247 -17.83 21.46 12.50
CA VAL A 247 -18.79 20.85 11.56
C VAL A 247 -20.17 21.42 11.87
N VAL A 248 -20.86 21.92 10.84
CA VAL A 248 -22.23 22.44 10.93
C VAL A 248 -23.16 21.48 10.20
N GLY A 249 -24.27 21.13 10.83
CA GLY A 249 -25.31 20.26 10.26
C GLY A 249 -25.41 18.90 10.96
N PRO A 250 -26.34 18.05 10.51
CA PRO A 250 -26.53 16.72 11.08
C PRO A 250 -25.35 15.80 10.73
N LEU A 251 -25.12 14.81 11.59
CA LEU A 251 -24.15 13.75 11.35
C LEU A 251 -24.53 12.98 10.08
N GLN A 252 -23.61 12.88 9.13
CA GLN A 252 -23.85 12.22 7.85
C GLN A 252 -23.59 10.71 7.93
N ALA A 253 -24.39 9.93 7.22
CA ALA A 253 -24.24 8.49 7.11
C ALA A 253 -24.27 8.11 5.62
N TRP A 254 -23.24 7.41 5.17
CA TRP A 254 -23.15 6.90 3.80
C TRP A 254 -23.14 5.38 3.81
N SER A 255 -23.87 4.75 2.89
CA SER A 255 -23.86 3.29 2.75
C SER A 255 -22.93 2.85 1.63
N LEU A 256 -22.11 1.84 1.89
CA LEU A 256 -21.35 1.17 0.85
C LEU A 256 -22.28 0.53 -0.18
N ASP A 257 -23.40 -0.04 0.24
CA ASP A 257 -24.34 -0.75 -0.63
C ASP A 257 -24.91 0.17 -1.73
N ASP A 258 -25.08 1.46 -1.41
CA ASP A 258 -25.57 2.47 -2.35
C ASP A 258 -24.48 2.99 -3.31
N THR A 259 -23.21 2.86 -2.92
CA THR A 259 -22.08 3.57 -3.54
C THR A 259 -21.12 2.65 -4.28
N GLU A 260 -21.04 1.37 -3.90
CA GLU A 260 -20.04 0.41 -4.39
C GLU A 260 -20.04 0.29 -5.92
N HIS A 261 -21.22 0.22 -6.53
CA HIS A 261 -21.34 0.13 -7.98
C HIS A 261 -20.88 1.41 -8.71
N LEU A 262 -21.00 2.59 -8.09
CA LEU A 262 -20.52 3.85 -8.69
C LEU A 262 -18.99 3.84 -8.76
N PHE A 263 -18.36 3.40 -7.68
CA PHE A 263 -16.90 3.27 -7.61
C PHE A 263 -16.36 2.23 -8.59
N ASP A 264 -16.99 1.05 -8.63
CA ASP A 264 -16.52 -0.07 -9.45
C ASP A 264 -16.72 0.16 -10.96
N ASN A 265 -17.76 0.93 -11.33
CA ASN A 265 -18.03 1.29 -12.74
C ASN A 265 -17.34 2.59 -13.18
N THR A 266 -16.70 3.32 -12.27
CA THR A 266 -15.92 4.50 -12.64
C THR A 266 -14.62 4.04 -13.28
N ASP A 267 -14.48 4.34 -14.58
CA ASP A 267 -13.20 4.23 -15.27
C ASP A 267 -12.15 5.04 -14.52
N VAL A 268 -10.96 4.46 -14.44
CA VAL A 268 -9.83 5.06 -13.73
C VAL A 268 -8.83 5.54 -14.77
N PRO A 269 -9.11 6.67 -15.47
CA PRO A 269 -8.20 7.17 -16.47
C PRO A 269 -6.90 7.49 -15.74
N HIS A 270 -5.82 6.82 -16.12
CA HIS A 270 -4.49 7.01 -15.53
C HIS A 270 -4.40 6.58 -14.05
N PHE A 271 -5.05 5.49 -13.66
CA PHE A 271 -4.63 4.83 -12.42
C PHE A 271 -3.13 4.54 -12.54
N PRO A 272 -2.30 4.89 -11.55
CA PRO A 272 -0.87 4.79 -11.66
C PRO A 272 -0.42 3.33 -11.50
N LEU A 273 -0.89 2.43 -12.38
CA LEU A 273 -0.19 1.19 -12.70
C LEU A 273 1.18 1.50 -13.37
N GLN A 274 1.38 2.75 -13.81
CA GLN A 274 2.66 3.33 -14.22
C GLN A 274 3.43 4.06 -13.09
N ARG A 275 2.94 4.05 -11.84
CA ARG A 275 3.84 4.26 -10.69
C ARG A 275 4.32 2.88 -10.26
N PRO A 276 5.52 2.43 -10.68
CA PRO A 276 6.27 1.55 -9.82
C PRO A 276 6.22 2.16 -8.41
N LEU A 277 5.84 1.37 -7.40
CA LEU A 277 5.79 1.83 -5.99
C LEU A 277 7.16 2.33 -5.49
N ASP A 278 8.19 2.21 -6.33
CA ASP A 278 9.59 2.58 -6.20
C ASP A 278 10.05 3.67 -7.20
N ALA A 279 9.28 4.01 -8.24
CA ALA A 279 9.63 5.06 -9.21
C ALA A 279 8.45 5.99 -9.51
N ILE A 280 8.50 7.18 -8.93
CA ILE A 280 7.49 8.22 -9.10
C ILE A 280 7.63 8.82 -10.51
N ALA A 281 6.73 8.44 -11.42
CA ALA A 281 6.49 9.14 -12.68
C ALA A 281 5.29 10.09 -12.47
N PRO A 282 5.48 11.41 -12.60
CA PRO A 282 4.37 12.36 -12.47
C PRO A 282 3.34 12.19 -13.59
N GLN A 283 2.06 12.45 -13.31
CA GLN A 283 0.95 12.45 -14.29
C GLN A 283 1.26 13.31 -15.52
N TYR A 284 1.84 14.49 -15.30
CA TYR A 284 2.30 15.40 -16.33
C TYR A 284 3.83 15.49 -16.28
N PRO A 285 4.56 14.62 -17.01
CA PRO A 285 6.01 14.63 -17.01
C PRO A 285 6.53 15.91 -17.66
N LEU A 286 7.56 16.50 -17.05
CA LEU A 286 8.27 17.67 -17.52
C LEU A 286 9.78 17.45 -17.44
N ASP A 287 10.52 18.27 -18.18
CA ASP A 287 11.98 18.33 -18.06
C ASP A 287 12.46 19.78 -17.97
N ALA A 288 12.03 20.47 -16.91
CA ALA A 288 12.36 21.87 -16.69
C ALA A 288 13.53 22.00 -15.71
N HIS A 289 14.49 22.83 -16.09
CA HIS A 289 15.74 23.02 -15.35
C HIS A 289 15.87 24.47 -14.88
N TRP A 290 16.22 24.65 -13.61
CA TRP A 290 16.67 25.90 -13.04
C TRP A 290 18.19 25.92 -12.94
N SER A 291 18.77 27.13 -12.93
CA SER A 291 20.19 27.29 -12.64
C SER A 291 20.57 26.61 -11.31
N GLY A 292 21.77 26.05 -11.24
CA GLY A 292 22.23 25.31 -10.04
C GLY A 292 21.81 23.83 -9.98
N GLY A 293 21.22 23.27 -11.04
CA GLY A 293 20.99 21.82 -11.10
C GLY A 293 19.70 21.33 -10.44
N VAL A 294 18.74 22.25 -10.23
CA VAL A 294 17.37 21.91 -9.81
C VAL A 294 16.54 21.54 -11.04
N ARG A 295 15.86 20.41 -10.97
CA ARG A 295 15.04 19.87 -12.07
C ARG A 295 13.63 19.60 -11.58
N LEU A 296 12.63 20.14 -12.26
CA LEU A 296 11.23 19.72 -12.12
C LEU A 296 10.99 18.56 -13.07
N ARG A 297 10.65 17.39 -12.52
CA ARG A 297 10.36 16.17 -13.29
C ARG A 297 8.92 16.10 -13.80
N GLY A 298 8.03 16.93 -13.25
CA GLY A 298 6.63 16.94 -13.59
C GLY A 298 5.76 17.26 -12.38
N TYR A 299 4.46 17.11 -12.57
CA TYR A 299 3.46 17.35 -11.53
C TYR A 299 2.26 16.43 -11.67
N ASP A 300 1.51 16.30 -10.58
CA ASP A 300 0.18 15.71 -10.55
C ASP A 300 -0.85 16.78 -10.16
N LEU A 301 -2.02 16.73 -10.78
CA LEU A 301 -3.11 17.66 -10.51
C LEU A 301 -4.42 16.87 -10.37
N ASP A 302 -5.07 17.00 -9.22
CA ASP A 302 -6.29 16.23 -8.92
C ASP A 302 -7.47 16.64 -9.82
N ARG A 303 -7.55 17.92 -10.21
CA ARG A 303 -8.57 18.46 -11.12
C ARG A 303 -8.08 19.69 -11.87
N ALA A 304 -8.42 19.77 -13.15
CA ALA A 304 -8.14 20.93 -14.01
C ALA A 304 -9.36 21.85 -14.21
N VAL A 305 -10.56 21.37 -13.87
CA VAL A 305 -11.80 22.14 -13.94
C VAL A 305 -12.35 22.31 -12.53
N LEU A 306 -12.60 23.56 -12.15
CA LEU A 306 -13.00 23.98 -10.81
C LEU A 306 -14.27 24.82 -10.89
N GLN A 307 -15.05 24.84 -9.81
CA GLN A 307 -16.07 25.86 -9.59
C GLN A 307 -15.55 26.88 -8.56
N PRO A 308 -16.11 28.11 -8.52
CA PRO A 308 -15.78 29.07 -7.45
C PRO A 308 -15.96 28.44 -6.07
N GLY A 309 -15.05 28.74 -5.13
CA GLY A 309 -15.02 28.16 -3.79
C GLY A 309 -14.50 26.72 -3.67
N GLN A 310 -14.22 26.02 -4.78
CA GLN A 310 -13.60 24.70 -4.73
C GLN A 310 -12.09 24.76 -4.51
N MET A 311 -11.55 23.63 -4.04
CA MET A 311 -10.12 23.41 -3.83
C MET A 311 -9.56 22.44 -4.87
N ALA A 312 -8.29 22.65 -5.23
CA ALA A 312 -7.49 21.71 -6.01
C ALA A 312 -6.13 21.47 -5.34
N THR A 313 -5.56 20.30 -5.61
CA THR A 313 -4.26 19.87 -5.11
C THR A 313 -3.28 19.71 -6.27
N LEU A 314 -2.10 20.32 -6.12
CA LEU A 314 -0.96 20.17 -7.01
C LEU A 314 0.18 19.47 -6.27
N LEU A 315 0.74 18.40 -6.82
CA LEU A 315 1.97 17.77 -6.31
C LEU A 315 3.10 18.03 -7.30
N LEU A 316 4.18 18.67 -6.86
CA LEU A 316 5.36 18.91 -7.69
C LEU A 316 6.48 17.93 -7.34
N SER A 317 7.07 17.27 -8.34
CA SER A 317 8.16 16.30 -8.15
C SER A 317 9.50 16.86 -8.63
N TRP A 318 10.41 17.12 -7.70
CA TRP A 318 11.71 17.75 -7.95
C TRP A 318 12.87 16.79 -7.80
N GLN A 319 13.94 17.02 -8.54
CA GLN A 319 15.20 16.27 -8.45
C GLN A 319 16.38 17.24 -8.45
N LEU A 320 17.36 17.00 -7.59
CA LEU A 320 18.64 17.70 -7.59
C LEU A 320 19.71 16.79 -8.21
N ARG A 321 20.63 17.33 -9.03
CA ARG A 321 21.65 16.51 -9.70
C ARG A 321 22.98 16.39 -8.97
N GLU A 322 23.46 17.41 -8.24
CA GLU A 322 24.71 17.40 -7.43
C GLU A 322 24.61 18.55 -6.38
N PRO A 323 25.49 18.70 -5.36
CA PRO A 323 25.28 19.67 -4.29
C PRO A 323 25.13 21.09 -4.85
N VAL A 324 23.95 21.65 -4.63
CA VAL A 324 23.50 22.91 -5.24
C VAL A 324 24.01 24.10 -4.42
N ASP A 325 24.46 25.14 -5.11
CA ASP A 325 24.40 26.55 -4.68
C ASP A 325 23.21 26.79 -3.73
N PRO A 326 23.35 27.41 -2.55
CA PRO A 326 22.41 27.17 -1.44
C PRO A 326 20.96 27.58 -1.75
N LEU A 327 20.12 26.59 -2.08
CA LEU A 327 18.65 26.70 -2.17
C LEU A 327 18.00 27.10 -0.83
N GLN A 328 18.78 27.13 0.25
CA GLN A 328 18.38 27.62 1.58
C GLN A 328 17.84 29.05 1.55
N GLN A 329 18.26 29.83 0.55
CA GLN A 329 17.80 31.21 0.34
C GLN A 329 16.63 31.31 -0.65
N ASP A 330 16.17 30.21 -1.24
CA ASP A 330 15.08 30.23 -2.22
C ASP A 330 13.77 29.72 -1.61
N ASP A 331 12.67 30.37 -2.01
CA ASP A 331 11.31 29.94 -1.74
C ASP A 331 10.71 29.37 -3.04
N LEU A 332 10.00 28.24 -2.92
CA LEU A 332 9.20 27.70 -4.01
C LEU A 332 7.88 28.46 -4.07
N VAL A 333 7.60 29.05 -5.23
CA VAL A 333 6.43 29.90 -5.45
C VAL A 333 5.58 29.29 -6.55
N VAL A 334 4.31 29.05 -6.24
CA VAL A 334 3.29 28.66 -7.22
C VAL A 334 2.23 29.75 -7.25
N GLN A 335 1.79 30.15 -8.44
CA GLN A 335 0.77 31.18 -8.62
C GLN A 335 -0.26 30.73 -9.64
N LEU A 336 -1.52 31.07 -9.37
CA LEU A 336 -2.59 31.00 -10.35
C LEU A 336 -2.81 32.40 -10.92
N LEU A 337 -2.66 32.57 -12.22
CA LEU A 337 -2.72 33.88 -12.88
C LEU A 337 -3.97 34.00 -13.75
N ASN A 338 -4.58 35.18 -13.77
CA ASN A 338 -5.62 35.51 -14.74
C ASN A 338 -5.02 35.89 -16.12
N ALA A 339 -5.87 36.19 -17.11
CA ALA A 339 -5.44 36.57 -18.46
C ALA A 339 -4.57 37.84 -18.52
N SER A 340 -4.64 38.71 -17.51
CA SER A 340 -3.77 39.90 -17.39
C SER A 340 -2.45 39.64 -16.67
N GLY A 341 -2.17 38.39 -16.27
CA GLY A 341 -0.95 38.01 -15.55
C GLY A 341 -0.96 38.35 -14.05
N VAL A 342 -2.12 38.69 -13.49
CA VAL A 342 -2.28 39.00 -12.07
C VAL A 342 -2.58 37.73 -11.29
N ALA A 343 -1.88 37.53 -10.17
CA ALA A 343 -2.11 36.39 -9.29
C ALA A 343 -3.48 36.49 -8.62
N VAL A 344 -4.22 35.38 -8.63
CA VAL A 344 -5.56 35.24 -8.06
C VAL A 344 -5.63 34.00 -7.17
N GLY A 345 -6.49 34.06 -6.15
CA GLY A 345 -6.64 32.99 -5.17
C GLY A 345 -5.42 32.76 -4.27
N GLN A 346 -5.52 31.74 -3.43
CA GLN A 346 -4.47 31.35 -2.49
C GLN A 346 -3.88 30.02 -2.93
N VAL A 347 -2.58 30.00 -3.17
CA VAL A 347 -1.82 28.78 -3.47
C VAL A 347 -0.69 28.67 -2.45
N GLN A 348 -0.71 27.62 -1.64
CA GLN A 348 0.25 27.43 -0.55
C GLN A 348 0.72 25.99 -0.45
N ALA A 349 1.97 25.81 -0.07
CA ALA A 349 2.47 24.49 0.30
C ALA A 349 1.75 24.01 1.57
N VAL A 350 1.48 22.70 1.65
CA VAL A 350 0.76 22.06 2.76
C VAL A 350 1.55 20.86 3.27
N CYS A 351 1.10 20.23 4.37
CA CYS A 351 1.73 19.02 4.92
C CYS A 351 3.20 19.20 5.31
N ASP A 352 3.52 20.39 5.83
CA ASP A 352 4.87 20.85 6.19
C ASP A 352 5.93 20.48 5.14
N ALA A 353 5.55 20.62 3.87
CA ALA A 353 6.38 20.22 2.75
C ALA A 353 7.79 20.84 2.85
N PRO A 354 8.86 20.05 2.65
CA PRO A 354 10.23 20.53 2.78
C PRO A 354 10.50 21.73 1.85
N ALA A 355 10.98 22.83 2.42
CA ALA A 355 11.44 23.98 1.64
C ALA A 355 12.62 23.58 0.73
N PRO A 356 12.90 24.32 -0.37
CA PRO A 356 13.99 23.99 -1.28
C PRO A 356 15.36 23.76 -0.62
N GLY A 357 15.62 24.47 0.48
CA GLY A 357 16.86 24.31 1.27
C GLY A 357 17.05 22.98 1.99
N SER A 358 16.00 22.19 2.19
CA SER A 358 16.05 20.86 2.81
C SER A 358 15.89 19.71 1.80
N TRP A 359 15.82 20.02 0.50
CA TRP A 359 15.76 19.01 -0.55
C TRP A 359 17.04 18.17 -0.62
N THR A 360 16.87 16.89 -0.93
CA THR A 360 17.96 15.93 -1.04
C THR A 360 18.30 15.64 -2.50
N ALA A 361 19.57 15.32 -2.77
CA ALA A 361 20.02 14.88 -4.11
C ALA A 361 19.86 13.37 -4.34
N THR A 362 19.57 12.60 -3.30
CA THR A 362 19.47 11.14 -3.35
C THR A 362 18.09 10.64 -3.78
N GLY A 363 17.09 11.52 -3.86
CA GLY A 363 15.71 11.13 -4.16
C GLY A 363 14.90 12.19 -4.90
N ILE A 364 13.61 11.89 -5.07
CA ILE A 364 12.61 12.85 -5.53
C ILE A 364 12.11 13.62 -4.31
N ASN A 365 12.05 14.94 -4.44
CA ASN A 365 11.48 15.83 -3.42
C ASN A 365 10.08 16.21 -3.89
N GLU A 366 9.06 15.77 -3.16
CA GLU A 366 7.68 16.10 -3.46
C GLU A 366 7.23 17.30 -2.64
N THR A 367 6.52 18.23 -3.28
CA THR A 367 5.98 19.41 -2.60
C THR A 367 4.51 19.58 -2.94
N PRO A 368 3.59 19.17 -2.05
CA PRO A 368 2.16 19.37 -2.24
C PRO A 368 1.76 20.83 -2.00
N PHE A 369 0.86 21.32 -2.86
CA PHE A 369 0.22 22.62 -2.76
C PHE A 369 -1.30 22.46 -2.75
N GLN A 370 -1.97 23.26 -1.94
CA GLN A 370 -3.41 23.43 -1.98
C GLN A 370 -3.74 24.79 -2.61
N MET A 371 -4.68 24.77 -3.56
CA MET A 371 -5.20 25.94 -4.25
C MET A 371 -6.63 26.17 -3.77
N THR A 372 -6.90 27.33 -3.18
CA THR A 372 -8.24 27.76 -2.78
C THR A 372 -8.67 28.93 -3.64
N LEU A 373 -9.77 28.74 -4.38
CA LEU A 373 -10.33 29.76 -5.25
C LEU A 373 -11.27 30.70 -4.49
N PRO A 374 -11.24 32.02 -4.74
CA PRO A 374 -12.26 32.94 -4.25
C PRO A 374 -13.66 32.57 -4.78
N ASP A 375 -14.69 32.79 -3.96
CA ASP A 375 -16.09 32.52 -4.34
C ASP A 375 -16.59 33.43 -5.47
N ASP A 376 -16.00 34.61 -5.62
CA ASP A 376 -16.33 35.62 -6.63
C ASP A 376 -15.44 35.53 -7.88
N LEU A 377 -14.58 34.50 -7.98
CA LEU A 377 -13.68 34.35 -9.11
C LEU A 377 -14.47 34.13 -10.40
N PRO A 378 -14.32 35.00 -11.42
CA PRO A 378 -15.10 34.87 -12.66
C PRO A 378 -14.82 33.55 -13.38
N PRO A 379 -15.81 32.99 -14.11
CA PRO A 379 -15.58 31.85 -14.97
C PRO A 379 -14.56 32.19 -16.07
N GLY A 380 -13.64 31.28 -16.36
CA GLY A 380 -12.59 31.52 -17.34
C GLY A 380 -11.38 30.61 -17.21
N ALA A 381 -10.35 30.92 -18.01
CA ALA A 381 -9.08 30.21 -18.03
C ALA A 381 -8.03 30.95 -17.19
N TYR A 382 -7.33 30.20 -16.35
CA TYR A 382 -6.30 30.70 -15.43
C TYR A 382 -5.02 29.88 -15.57
N THR A 383 -3.86 30.54 -15.64
CA THR A 383 -2.58 29.87 -15.84
C THR A 383 -1.94 29.54 -14.51
N LEU A 384 -1.67 28.25 -14.28
CA LEU A 384 -0.88 27.80 -13.15
C LEU A 384 0.60 27.89 -13.51
N GLN A 385 1.40 28.58 -12.70
CA GLN A 385 2.83 28.71 -12.92
C GLN A 385 3.64 28.44 -11.65
N VAL A 386 4.90 28.05 -11.84
CA VAL A 386 5.85 27.77 -10.76
C VAL A 386 7.18 28.49 -10.99
N GLY A 387 7.85 28.87 -9.91
CA GLY A 387 9.20 29.41 -9.96
C GLY A 387 9.89 29.33 -8.60
N LEU A 388 11.21 29.55 -8.61
CA LEU A 388 12.02 29.69 -7.41
C LEU A 388 12.38 31.16 -7.23
N ARG A 389 12.17 31.69 -6.04
CA ARG A 389 12.39 33.10 -5.75
C ARG A 389 13.35 33.24 -4.57
N HIS A 390 14.39 34.02 -4.76
CA HIS A 390 15.36 34.30 -3.71
C HIS A 390 14.70 35.14 -2.61
N ARG A 391 14.68 34.64 -1.38
CA ARG A 391 13.92 35.17 -0.23
C ARG A 391 14.30 36.60 0.12
N SER A 392 15.59 36.92 0.11
CA SER A 392 16.08 38.24 0.54
C SER A 392 15.99 39.32 -0.53
N SER A 393 16.26 38.98 -1.79
CA SER A 393 16.26 39.95 -2.90
C SER A 393 14.93 40.01 -3.63
N GLY A 394 14.10 38.97 -3.49
CA GLY A 394 12.86 38.80 -4.24
C GLY A 394 13.05 38.47 -5.72
N ALA A 395 14.28 38.31 -6.19
CA ALA A 395 14.57 37.99 -7.59
C ALA A 395 14.21 36.54 -7.92
N TRP A 396 13.73 36.30 -9.14
CA TRP A 396 13.51 34.94 -9.64
C TRP A 396 14.85 34.27 -9.95
N ARG A 397 15.00 33.03 -9.49
CA ARG A 397 16.05 32.15 -10.00
C ARG A 397 15.66 31.77 -11.44
N PRO A 398 16.49 32.06 -12.44
CA PRO A 398 16.12 31.81 -13.82
C PRO A 398 16.11 30.31 -14.13
N LEU A 399 15.18 29.92 -14.99
CA LEU A 399 15.28 28.68 -15.73
C LEU A 399 16.53 28.67 -16.60
N ALA A 400 17.00 27.48 -16.99
CA ALA A 400 18.09 27.32 -17.95
C ALA A 400 17.79 27.98 -19.31
N SER A 401 16.50 28.18 -19.63
CA SER A 401 16.05 28.93 -20.80
C SER A 401 16.14 30.45 -20.65
N GLY A 402 16.43 30.96 -19.44
CA GLY A 402 16.42 32.37 -19.09
C GLY A 402 15.06 32.92 -18.63
N ALA A 403 14.00 32.12 -18.68
CA ALA A 403 12.68 32.51 -18.16
C ALA A 403 12.68 32.61 -16.62
N ALA A 404 11.83 33.48 -16.07
CA ALA A 404 11.72 33.67 -14.61
C ALA A 404 10.83 32.61 -13.93
N THR A 405 9.75 32.21 -14.61
CA THR A 405 8.78 31.21 -14.15
C THR A 405 8.47 30.22 -15.27
N LEU A 406 7.87 29.09 -14.90
CA LEU A 406 7.40 28.05 -15.81
C LEU A 406 5.87 27.95 -15.72
N PRO A 407 5.12 28.20 -16.81
CA PRO A 407 3.71 27.84 -16.88
C PRO A 407 3.56 26.30 -16.92
N LEU A 408 2.75 25.76 -16.03
CA LEU A 408 2.50 24.31 -15.90
C LEU A 408 1.31 23.87 -16.76
N THR A 409 0.16 24.52 -16.57
CA THR A 409 -1.10 24.22 -17.26
C THR A 409 -2.11 25.36 -17.11
N THR A 410 -3.28 25.21 -17.72
CA THR A 410 -4.43 26.08 -17.56
C THR A 410 -5.51 25.38 -16.74
N LEU A 411 -5.94 26.03 -15.66
CA LEU A 411 -7.13 25.65 -14.90
C LEU A 411 -8.35 26.39 -15.48
N THR A 412 -9.47 25.68 -15.59
CA THR A 412 -10.74 26.26 -16.03
C THR A 412 -11.66 26.43 -14.84
N VAL A 413 -12.11 27.66 -14.59
CA VAL A 413 -13.19 27.95 -13.64
C VAL A 413 -14.51 27.92 -14.41
N ALA A 414 -15.33 26.91 -14.12
CA ALA A 414 -16.65 26.76 -14.69
C ALA A 414 -17.63 27.77 -14.06
N PRO A 415 -18.73 28.13 -14.76
CA PRO A 415 -19.82 28.89 -14.16
C PRO A 415 -20.32 28.23 -12.87
N ALA A 416 -20.63 29.03 -11.86
CA ALA A 416 -21.30 28.52 -10.68
C ALA A 416 -22.62 27.85 -11.10
N PRO A 417 -22.96 26.67 -10.54
CA PRO A 417 -24.25 26.06 -10.80
C PRO A 417 -25.37 27.03 -10.37
N PRO A 418 -26.51 27.07 -11.10
CA PRO A 418 -27.63 27.91 -10.70
C PRO A 418 -28.06 27.53 -9.28
N LEU A 419 -28.27 28.55 -8.42
CA LEU A 419 -28.79 28.33 -7.07
C LEU A 419 -30.15 27.60 -7.17
N PRO A 420 -30.37 26.55 -6.37
CA PRO A 420 -31.62 25.79 -6.39
C PRO A 420 -32.84 26.60 -5.93
#